data_AF-A0A348XHN5-F1
#
_entry.id   AF-A0A348XHN5-F1
#
_cell.length_a   1.000
_cell.length_b   1.000
_cell.length_c   1.000
_cell.angle_alpha   90.00
_cell.angle_beta   90.00
_cell.angle_gamma   90.00
#
_symmetry.space_group_name_H-M   'P 1'
#
loop_
_entity.id
_entity.type
_entity.pdbx_description
1 polymer ?
#
loop_
_entity_poly.entity_id
_entity_poly.type
_entity_poly.pdbx_seq_one_letter_code
_entity_poly.pdbx_strand_id
1 'polypeptide(L)'
;VERRLCQALKEPDLLVPERPTWRYSSYLSWGQLPSSSVQRPDFPQIPLLENGKLDRQTFARTCAGAEGVTIDFSAYPWTRSQRRSTDEQACFTSKAVVTRAKTLLRQLNPCLTDGMAVCIVGLKSGFCEHANHLERRGTRDHWDHCAIHELSLWIRQYLGERPLILPDEQLLPSCASWFRKLPDTHGL
;
A
#
# COMPACT_ATOMS: atom_id res chain seq x y z
N VAL A 1 26.12 39.12 -21.40
CA VAL A 1 25.30 38.03 -20.83
C VAL A 1 25.63 37.80 -19.35
N GLU A 2 26.89 37.83 -18.94
CA GLU A 2 27.29 37.65 -17.52
C GLU A 2 26.86 38.76 -16.55
N ARG A 3 26.64 40.01 -17.00
CA ARG A 3 26.15 41.08 -16.10
C ARG A 3 24.67 40.92 -15.68
N ARG A 4 23.87 40.10 -16.37
CA ARG A 4 22.47 39.85 -15.98
C ARG A 4 22.34 38.78 -14.88
N LEU A 5 23.34 37.90 -14.71
CA LEU A 5 23.31 36.87 -13.67
C LEU A 5 23.59 37.45 -12.27
N CYS A 6 24.46 38.46 -12.17
CA CYS A 6 24.81 39.05 -10.87
C CYS A 6 23.76 40.03 -10.31
N GLN A 7 22.76 40.42 -11.10
CA GLN A 7 21.70 41.33 -10.65
C GLN A 7 20.54 40.60 -9.96
N ALA A 8 20.35 39.30 -10.23
CA ALA A 8 19.31 38.47 -9.61
C ALA A 8 19.62 38.11 -8.13
N LEU A 9 20.86 38.30 -7.67
CA LEU A 9 21.28 37.98 -6.30
C LEU A 9 21.09 39.14 -5.29
N LYS A 10 20.48 40.26 -5.70
CA LYS A 10 20.29 41.46 -4.86
C LYS A 10 18.86 41.69 -4.38
N GLU A 11 17.93 40.82 -4.72
CA GLU A 11 16.54 40.87 -4.25
C GLU A 11 16.19 39.54 -3.56
N PRO A 12 16.27 39.45 -2.22
CA PRO A 12 16.04 38.20 -1.51
C PRO A 12 14.58 37.72 -1.59
N ASP A 13 13.66 38.60 -2.00
CA ASP A 13 12.22 38.31 -2.05
C ASP A 13 11.71 37.93 -3.45
N LEU A 14 12.55 37.98 -4.50
CA LEU A 14 12.16 37.67 -5.89
C LEU A 14 12.74 36.37 -6.44
N LEU A 15 13.45 35.60 -5.60
CA LEU A 15 13.91 34.24 -5.91
C LEU A 15 13.52 33.23 -4.82
N VAL A 16 12.42 33.47 -4.10
CA VAL A 16 11.72 32.35 -3.48
C VAL A 16 10.82 31.80 -4.57
N PRO A 17 11.21 30.72 -5.28
CA PRO A 17 10.25 30.03 -6.15
C PRO A 17 9.02 29.73 -5.29
N GLU A 18 7.82 30.06 -5.80
CA GLU A 18 6.57 29.65 -5.16
C GLU A 18 6.75 28.22 -4.67
N ARG A 19 6.47 27.97 -3.38
CA ARG A 19 6.71 26.67 -2.75
C ARG A 19 6.26 25.60 -3.74
N PRO A 20 7.19 24.81 -4.30
CA PRO A 20 6.81 23.83 -5.28
C PRO A 20 5.80 22.92 -4.58
N THR A 21 4.56 22.83 -5.07
CA THR A 21 3.56 21.84 -4.63
C THR A 21 3.97 20.42 -5.01
N TRP A 22 5.25 20.19 -5.24
CA TRP A 22 5.87 18.90 -5.43
C TRP A 22 6.13 18.28 -4.06
N ARG A 23 5.08 17.70 -3.48
CA ARG A 23 5.24 16.55 -2.59
C ARG A 23 4.96 15.30 -3.40
N TYR A 24 6.01 14.63 -3.87
CA TYR A 24 5.99 13.22 -4.29
C TYR A 24 5.00 12.81 -5.41
N SER A 25 4.59 13.73 -6.30
CA SER A 25 3.61 13.45 -7.35
C SER A 25 4.15 12.70 -8.59
N SER A 26 5.46 12.46 -8.70
CA SER A 26 6.05 11.74 -9.86
C SER A 26 6.18 10.22 -9.68
N TYR A 27 6.15 9.70 -8.44
CA TYR A 27 6.09 8.25 -8.17
C TYR A 27 4.68 7.76 -7.81
N LEU A 28 3.78 8.70 -7.55
CA LEU A 28 2.40 8.50 -7.17
C LEU A 28 1.57 9.49 -7.99
N SER A 29 1.49 9.29 -9.30
CA SER A 29 0.30 9.74 -10.05
C SER A 29 -0.87 8.83 -9.70
N TRP A 30 -1.17 8.69 -8.41
CA TRP A 30 -2.53 8.50 -7.96
C TRP A 30 -3.14 9.87 -8.10
N GLY A 31 -3.57 10.20 -9.32
CA GLY A 31 -4.55 11.25 -9.48
C GLY A 31 -5.65 10.97 -8.46
N GLN A 32 -6.13 12.02 -7.80
CA GLN A 32 -7.46 11.98 -7.21
C GLN A 32 -8.43 11.62 -8.33
N LEU A 33 -8.58 10.34 -8.62
CA LEU A 33 -9.83 9.86 -9.19
C LEU A 33 -10.83 10.12 -8.08
N PRO A 34 -11.92 10.86 -8.35
CA PRO A 34 -12.95 11.02 -7.35
C PRO A 34 -13.35 9.62 -6.87
N SER A 35 -13.28 9.42 -5.55
CA SER A 35 -13.59 8.17 -4.82
C SER A 35 -14.89 7.48 -5.27
N SER A 36 -15.75 8.21 -5.97
CA SER A 36 -17.02 7.79 -6.53
C SER A 36 -16.96 7.06 -7.88
N SER A 37 -15.81 6.90 -8.57
CA SER A 37 -15.79 6.37 -9.95
C SER A 37 -15.06 5.04 -10.18
N VAL A 38 -14.31 4.50 -9.22
CA VAL A 38 -13.66 3.19 -9.40
C VAL A 38 -14.58 2.11 -8.85
N GLN A 39 -15.48 1.60 -9.69
CA GLN A 39 -16.26 0.41 -9.34
C GLN A 39 -15.31 -0.78 -9.23
N ARG A 40 -15.24 -1.37 -8.03
CA ARG A 40 -14.57 -2.66 -7.82
C ARG A 40 -15.25 -3.69 -8.72
N PRO A 41 -14.50 -4.39 -9.61
CA PRO A 41 -15.06 -5.48 -10.39
C PRO A 41 -15.61 -6.55 -9.46
N ASP A 42 -16.79 -7.09 -9.77
CA ASP A 42 -17.44 -8.14 -9.00
C ASP A 42 -16.84 -9.52 -9.33
N PHE A 43 -15.56 -9.69 -8.99
CA PHE A 43 -14.87 -10.96 -9.17
C PHE A 43 -15.03 -11.85 -7.94
N PRO A 44 -15.11 -13.18 -8.12
CA PRO A 44 -15.15 -14.12 -7.00
C PRO A 44 -13.93 -13.93 -6.09
N GLN A 45 -14.19 -13.90 -4.78
CA GLN A 45 -13.12 -13.85 -3.79
C GLN A 45 -12.37 -15.19 -3.74
N ILE A 46 -11.04 -15.13 -3.65
CA ILE A 46 -10.25 -16.35 -3.56
C ILE A 46 -10.57 -17.11 -2.27
N PRO A 47 -10.81 -18.43 -2.35
CA PRO A 47 -11.03 -19.25 -1.16
C PRO A 47 -9.70 -19.53 -0.46
N LEU A 48 -9.66 -19.22 0.83
CA LEU A 48 -8.49 -19.43 1.69
C LEU A 48 -8.82 -20.45 2.77
N LEU A 49 -7.85 -21.30 3.08
CA LEU A 49 -7.86 -22.12 4.29
C LEU A 49 -7.62 -21.23 5.52
N GLU A 50 -7.93 -21.73 6.71
CA GLU A 50 -7.70 -21.01 7.98
C GLU A 50 -6.24 -20.59 8.18
N ASN A 51 -5.29 -21.34 7.61
CA ASN A 51 -3.87 -21.03 7.63
C ASN A 51 -3.42 -20.00 6.57
N GLY A 52 -4.36 -19.44 5.80
CA GLY A 52 -4.13 -18.45 4.76
C GLY A 52 -3.58 -18.99 3.45
N LYS A 53 -3.47 -20.31 3.27
CA LYS A 53 -3.11 -20.92 1.98
C LYS A 53 -4.31 -20.96 1.05
N LEU A 54 -4.04 -20.92 -0.26
CA LEU A 54 -5.07 -21.08 -1.28
C LEU A 54 -5.71 -22.48 -1.18
N ASP A 55 -7.03 -22.53 -1.05
CA ASP A 55 -7.78 -23.77 -1.24
C ASP A 55 -7.96 -24.01 -2.73
N ARG A 56 -7.09 -24.84 -3.31
CA ARG A 56 -7.08 -25.12 -4.75
C ARG A 56 -8.32 -25.86 -5.23
N GLN A 57 -8.91 -26.72 -4.41
CA GLN A 57 -10.10 -27.49 -4.83
C GLN A 57 -11.31 -26.56 -4.93
N THR A 58 -11.49 -25.72 -3.91
CA THR A 58 -12.56 -24.71 -3.92
C THR A 58 -12.28 -23.66 -4.99
N PHE A 59 -11.03 -23.24 -5.19
CA PHE A 59 -10.66 -22.30 -6.26
C PHE A 59 -11.07 -22.83 -7.63
N ALA A 60 -10.71 -24.07 -7.95
CA ALA A 60 -11.06 -24.69 -9.23
C ALA A 60 -12.57 -24.80 -9.45
N ARG A 61 -13.37 -24.94 -8.39
CA ARG A 61 -14.84 -25.01 -8.48
C ARG A 61 -15.48 -23.63 -8.60
N THR A 62 -15.01 -22.66 -7.83
CA THR A 62 -15.62 -21.33 -7.70
C THR A 62 -15.16 -20.36 -8.78
N CYS A 63 -13.92 -20.49 -9.25
CA CYS A 63 -13.29 -19.56 -10.19
C CYS A 63 -13.13 -20.16 -11.60
N ALA A 64 -13.66 -21.36 -11.86
CA ALA A 64 -13.66 -21.94 -13.20
C ALA A 64 -14.43 -21.05 -14.17
N GLY A 65 -13.74 -20.57 -15.22
CA GLY A 65 -14.34 -19.72 -16.25
C GLY A 65 -14.62 -18.27 -15.80
N ALA A 66 -14.15 -17.86 -14.61
CA ALA A 66 -14.30 -16.48 -14.17
C ALA A 66 -13.34 -15.54 -14.94
N GLU A 67 -13.82 -14.33 -15.24
CA GLU A 67 -13.01 -13.28 -15.91
C GLU A 67 -11.89 -12.73 -15.01
N GLY A 68 -12.02 -12.90 -13.70
CA GLY A 68 -11.02 -12.50 -12.73
C GLY A 68 -11.29 -13.08 -11.35
N VAL A 69 -10.39 -12.76 -10.42
CA VAL A 69 -10.50 -13.11 -9.00
C VAL A 69 -10.18 -11.91 -8.11
N THR A 70 -10.76 -11.85 -6.91
CA THR A 70 -10.40 -10.85 -5.91
C THR A 70 -9.63 -11.44 -4.74
N ILE A 71 -8.55 -10.77 -4.35
CA ILE A 71 -7.80 -10.98 -3.11
C ILE A 71 -8.09 -9.82 -2.18
N ASP A 72 -8.67 -10.11 -1.02
CA ASP A 72 -8.89 -9.12 0.02
C ASP A 72 -7.93 -9.34 1.19
N PHE A 73 -6.91 -8.48 1.29
CA PHE A 73 -5.96 -8.56 2.40
C PHE A 73 -6.53 -8.05 3.73
N SER A 74 -7.66 -7.34 3.75
CA SER A 74 -8.33 -6.96 5.01
C SER A 74 -9.02 -8.15 5.66
N ALA A 75 -9.54 -9.07 4.85
CA ALA A 75 -10.19 -10.31 5.29
C ALA A 75 -9.21 -11.50 5.47
N TYR A 76 -7.93 -11.31 5.16
CA TYR A 76 -6.93 -12.38 5.24
C TYR A 76 -6.63 -12.76 6.71
N PRO A 77 -6.44 -14.06 7.04
CA PRO A 77 -6.25 -14.52 8.42
C PRO A 77 -4.84 -14.21 8.97
N TRP A 78 -4.55 -12.93 9.19
CA TRP A 78 -3.30 -12.48 9.79
C TRP A 78 -3.19 -12.91 11.25
N THR A 79 -2.01 -13.39 11.66
CA THR A 79 -1.73 -13.64 13.08
C THR A 79 -1.55 -12.31 13.83
N ARG A 80 -1.67 -12.32 15.16
CA ARG A 80 -1.47 -11.12 15.98
C ARG A 80 -0.12 -10.44 15.72
N SER A 81 0.94 -11.23 15.54
CA SER A 81 2.29 -10.73 15.20
C SER A 81 2.40 -10.14 13.79
N GLN A 82 1.38 -10.22 12.96
CA GLN A 82 1.36 -9.68 11.60
C GLN A 82 0.49 -8.45 11.47
N ARG A 83 -0.16 -8.07 12.56
CA ARG A 83 -1.06 -6.93 12.62
C ARG A 83 -0.32 -5.73 13.20
N ARG A 84 -0.74 -4.55 12.80
CA ARG A 84 -0.39 -3.30 13.44
C ARG A 84 -1.01 -3.27 14.83
N SER A 85 -0.30 -2.69 15.78
CA SER A 85 -0.76 -2.49 17.15
C SER A 85 -1.92 -1.49 17.28
N THR A 86 -2.08 -0.61 16.30
CA THR A 86 -2.98 0.55 16.34
C THR A 86 -4.39 0.23 15.85
N ASP A 87 -4.51 -0.55 14.78
CA ASP A 87 -5.79 -0.80 14.10
C ASP A 87 -6.03 -2.29 13.76
N GLU A 88 -5.14 -3.18 14.23
CA GLU A 88 -5.19 -4.64 14.01
C GLU A 88 -5.21 -5.07 12.52
N GLN A 89 -4.90 -4.16 11.60
CA GLN A 89 -4.75 -4.44 10.17
C GLN A 89 -3.36 -4.99 9.87
N ALA A 90 -3.16 -5.59 8.69
CA ALA A 90 -1.86 -6.13 8.30
C ALA A 90 -0.75 -5.05 8.35
N CYS A 91 0.36 -5.37 9.01
CA CYS A 91 1.55 -4.55 8.96
C CYS A 91 2.42 -4.91 7.75
N PHE A 92 2.35 -4.12 6.68
CA PHE A 92 3.10 -4.42 5.45
C PHE A 92 4.61 -4.16 5.58
N THR A 93 5.08 -3.43 6.59
CA THR A 93 6.52 -3.36 6.90
C THR A 93 7.03 -4.68 7.51
N SER A 94 6.14 -5.52 8.05
CA SER A 94 6.51 -6.87 8.51
C SER A 94 6.89 -7.76 7.32
N LYS A 95 8.12 -8.28 7.35
CA LYS A 95 8.57 -9.29 6.39
C LYS A 95 7.68 -10.53 6.37
N ALA A 96 7.08 -10.90 7.51
CA ALA A 96 6.18 -12.05 7.59
C ALA A 96 4.89 -11.81 6.78
N VAL A 97 4.32 -10.61 6.83
CA VAL A 97 3.15 -10.20 6.03
C VAL A 97 3.50 -10.20 4.55
N VAL A 98 4.59 -9.53 4.17
CA VAL A 98 5.05 -9.47 2.77
C VAL A 98 5.33 -10.86 2.22
N THR A 99 5.98 -11.72 3.01
CA THR A 99 6.28 -13.10 2.61
C THR A 99 5.01 -13.92 2.40
N ARG A 100 4.01 -13.79 3.28
CA ARG A 100 2.71 -14.47 3.13
C ARG A 100 1.95 -13.97 1.90
N ALA A 101 1.86 -12.65 1.70
CA ALA A 101 1.23 -12.06 0.53
C ALA A 101 1.88 -12.57 -0.77
N LYS A 102 3.22 -12.55 -0.86
CA LYS A 102 3.95 -13.09 -2.02
C LYS A 102 3.75 -14.59 -2.20
N THR A 103 3.66 -15.35 -1.10
CA THR A 103 3.43 -16.80 -1.13
C THR A 103 2.04 -17.12 -1.69
N LEU A 104 1.01 -16.40 -1.23
CA LEU A 104 -0.34 -16.54 -1.75
C LEU A 104 -0.41 -16.26 -3.25
N LEU A 105 0.22 -15.17 -3.70
CA LEU A 105 0.26 -14.81 -5.12
C LEU A 105 1.01 -15.83 -5.97
N ARG A 106 2.09 -16.42 -5.44
CA ARG A 106 2.79 -17.55 -6.10
C ARG A 106 1.96 -18.83 -6.14
N GLN A 107 1.10 -19.07 -5.15
CA GLN A 107 0.17 -20.20 -5.16
C GLN A 107 -0.96 -20.00 -6.17
N LEU A 108 -1.41 -18.74 -6.33
CA LEU A 108 -2.48 -18.34 -7.23
C LEU A 108 -2.03 -18.35 -8.69
N ASN A 109 -0.84 -17.84 -9.01
CA ASN A 109 -0.42 -17.61 -10.40
C ASN A 109 -0.53 -18.85 -11.33
N PRO A 110 -0.16 -20.07 -10.90
CA PRO A 110 -0.33 -21.28 -11.72
C PRO A 110 -1.79 -21.68 -11.95
N CYS A 111 -2.73 -21.17 -11.16
CA CYS A 111 -4.17 -21.43 -11.29
C CYS A 111 -4.88 -20.41 -12.18
N LEU A 112 -4.22 -19.31 -12.54
CA LEU A 112 -4.78 -18.27 -13.41
C LEU A 112 -4.68 -18.70 -14.87
N THR A 113 -5.81 -18.65 -15.57
CA THR A 113 -5.85 -18.81 -17.04
C THR A 113 -5.48 -17.51 -17.74
N ASP A 114 -5.15 -17.59 -19.03
CA ASP A 114 -4.90 -16.39 -19.82
C ASP A 114 -6.12 -15.48 -19.90
N GLY A 115 -5.90 -14.17 -19.82
CA GLY A 115 -6.96 -13.17 -19.74
C GLY A 115 -7.60 -12.98 -18.37
N MET A 116 -7.30 -13.83 -17.39
CA MET A 116 -7.88 -13.73 -16.05
C MET A 116 -7.26 -12.55 -15.26
N ALA A 117 -8.10 -11.62 -14.83
CA ALA A 117 -7.70 -10.46 -14.02
C ALA A 117 -7.51 -10.82 -12.54
N VAL A 118 -6.62 -10.11 -11.84
CA VAL A 118 -6.44 -10.26 -10.39
C VAL A 118 -6.72 -8.92 -9.72
N CYS A 119 -7.87 -8.78 -9.08
CA CYS A 119 -8.21 -7.62 -8.27
C CYS A 119 -7.62 -7.77 -6.86
N ILE A 120 -6.81 -6.82 -6.41
CA ILE A 120 -6.23 -6.83 -5.06
C ILE A 120 -6.76 -5.63 -4.29
N VAL A 121 -7.36 -5.91 -3.13
CA VAL A 121 -7.93 -4.91 -2.20
C VAL A 121 -7.37 -5.13 -0.78
N GLY A 122 -7.67 -4.20 0.14
CA GLY A 122 -7.24 -4.31 1.54
C GLY A 122 -5.77 -3.98 1.78
N LEU A 123 -5.09 -3.36 0.81
CA LEU A 123 -3.75 -2.77 0.98
C LEU A 123 -3.84 -1.43 1.71
N LYS A 124 -4.27 -1.47 2.97
CA LYS A 124 -4.50 -0.27 3.78
C LYS A 124 -3.22 0.19 4.47
N SER A 125 -2.75 1.39 4.11
CA SER A 125 -1.63 2.02 4.80
C SER A 125 -2.02 2.43 6.22
N GLY A 126 -1.10 2.28 7.16
CA GLY A 126 -1.32 2.67 8.54
C GLY A 126 -0.02 2.77 9.32
N PHE A 127 -0.10 3.46 10.44
CA PHE A 127 0.99 3.62 11.39
C PHE A 127 0.96 2.49 12.40
N CYS A 128 2.12 1.94 12.75
CA CYS A 128 2.24 0.92 13.78
C CYS A 128 3.19 1.39 14.88
N GLU A 129 2.68 1.41 16.11
CA GLU A 129 3.46 1.70 17.31
C GLU A 129 4.04 0.40 17.88
N HIS A 130 5.19 0.47 18.53
CA HIS A 130 5.72 -0.68 19.29
C HIS A 130 5.83 -2.00 18.51
N ALA A 131 6.38 -1.92 17.29
CA ALA A 131 6.37 -3.02 16.34
C ALA A 131 7.32 -4.18 16.69
N ASN A 132 6.89 -5.06 17.60
CA ASN A 132 7.61 -6.30 17.98
C ASN A 132 7.81 -7.27 16.80
N HIS A 133 7.10 -7.06 15.70
CA HIS A 133 7.13 -7.91 14.51
C HIS A 133 8.16 -7.47 13.46
N LEU A 134 8.86 -6.36 13.70
CA LEU A 134 9.99 -5.98 12.86
C LEU A 134 11.23 -6.75 13.33
N GLU A 135 11.93 -7.41 12.41
CA GLU A 135 13.19 -8.13 12.69
C GLU A 135 14.34 -7.19 13.14
N ARG A 136 14.10 -5.88 13.26
CA ARG A 136 15.10 -4.87 13.63
C ARG A 136 15.17 -4.74 15.16
N ARG A 137 16.39 -4.53 15.69
CA ARG A 137 16.60 -4.33 17.14
C ARG A 137 15.84 -3.07 17.61
N GLY A 138 14.87 -3.29 18.49
CA GLY A 138 14.06 -2.25 19.13
C GLY A 138 12.69 -2.07 18.48
N THR A 139 11.68 -1.89 19.32
CA THR A 139 10.35 -1.45 18.93
C THR A 139 10.44 -0.06 18.31
N ARG A 140 10.29 0.02 16.99
CA ARG A 140 10.28 1.31 16.28
C ARG A 140 8.94 1.51 15.61
N ASP A 141 8.44 2.71 15.80
CA ASP A 141 7.24 3.16 15.14
C ASP A 141 7.52 3.33 13.65
N HIS A 142 6.55 2.99 12.82
CA HIS A 142 6.72 3.03 11.37
C HIS A 142 5.39 3.16 10.63
N TRP A 143 5.50 3.54 9.36
CA TRP A 143 4.37 3.60 8.45
C TRP A 143 4.58 2.62 7.29
N ASP A 144 3.56 1.81 7.04
CA ASP A 144 3.54 0.79 6.00
C ASP A 144 3.48 1.29 4.55
N HIS A 145 3.35 2.60 4.33
CA HIS A 145 3.10 3.15 2.99
C HIS A 145 4.18 2.74 1.97
N CYS A 146 5.46 2.88 2.32
CA CYS A 146 6.55 2.50 1.43
C CYS A 146 6.56 0.99 1.14
N ALA A 147 6.27 0.16 2.16
CA ALA A 147 6.25 -1.29 2.00
C ALA A 147 5.08 -1.77 1.14
N ILE A 148 3.91 -1.11 1.24
CA ILE A 148 2.76 -1.36 0.35
C ILE A 148 3.12 -0.99 -1.10
N HIS A 149 3.83 0.12 -1.31
CA HIS A 149 4.27 0.52 -2.63
C HIS A 149 5.25 -0.49 -3.24
N GLU A 150 6.26 -0.91 -2.47
CA GLU A 150 7.21 -1.95 -2.89
C GLU A 150 6.52 -3.28 -3.21
N LEU A 151 5.57 -3.71 -2.38
CA LEU A 151 4.77 -4.89 -2.64
C LEU A 151 3.95 -4.74 -3.93
N SER A 152 3.32 -3.58 -4.15
CA SER A 152 2.51 -3.30 -5.34
C SER A 152 3.34 -3.34 -6.62
N LEU A 153 4.55 -2.78 -6.62
CA LEU A 153 5.50 -2.89 -7.73
C LEU A 153 5.90 -4.34 -8.00
N TRP A 154 6.22 -5.08 -6.93
CA TRP A 154 6.56 -6.50 -7.06
C TRP A 154 5.40 -7.31 -7.65
N ILE A 155 4.16 -7.03 -7.24
CA ILE A 155 2.95 -7.69 -7.77
C ILE A 155 2.83 -7.46 -9.27
N ARG A 156 2.96 -6.21 -9.71
CA ARG A 156 2.92 -5.84 -11.14
C ARG A 156 4.01 -6.56 -11.92
N GLN A 157 5.23 -6.57 -11.40
CA GLN A 157 6.34 -7.28 -12.05
C GLN A 157 6.11 -8.80 -12.12
N TYR A 158 5.50 -9.40 -11.09
CA TYR A 158 5.33 -10.84 -10.99
C TYR A 158 4.13 -11.36 -11.82
N LEU A 159 3.01 -10.64 -11.82
CA LEU A 159 1.78 -11.04 -12.52
C LEU A 159 1.64 -10.42 -13.93
N GLY A 160 2.55 -9.54 -14.33
CA GLY A 160 2.52 -8.85 -15.62
C GLY A 160 1.35 -7.86 -15.70
N GLU A 161 0.57 -7.95 -16.77
CA GLU A 161 -0.58 -7.06 -17.04
C GLU A 161 -1.88 -7.48 -16.32
N ARG A 162 -1.88 -8.64 -15.65
CA ARG A 162 -3.05 -9.20 -14.95
C ARG A 162 -3.55 -8.43 -13.71
N PRO A 163 -2.71 -7.75 -12.90
CA PRO A 163 -3.17 -7.23 -11.62
C PRO A 163 -3.87 -5.86 -11.74
N LEU A 164 -5.11 -5.81 -11.26
CA LEU A 164 -5.80 -4.58 -10.90
C LEU A 164 -5.63 -4.35 -9.38
N ILE A 165 -4.70 -3.47 -9.02
CA ILE A 165 -4.47 -3.12 -7.61
C ILE A 165 -5.33 -1.91 -7.27
N LEU A 166 -6.33 -2.11 -6.40
CA LEU A 166 -7.19 -1.04 -5.88
C LEU A 166 -6.74 -0.76 -4.44
N PRO A 167 -5.87 0.24 -4.20
CA PRO A 167 -5.57 0.64 -2.84
C PRO A 167 -6.85 1.17 -2.20
N ASP A 168 -7.10 0.74 -0.97
CA ASP A 168 -8.23 1.23 -0.21
C ASP A 168 -7.97 2.71 0.13
N GLU A 169 -8.80 3.60 -0.39
CA GLU A 169 -8.69 5.04 -0.23
C GLU A 169 -8.93 5.42 1.23
N GLN A 170 -7.87 5.38 2.02
CA GLN A 170 -7.76 6.33 3.12
C GLN A 170 -6.68 7.31 2.73
N LEU A 171 -7.13 8.54 2.43
CA LEU A 171 -6.37 9.77 2.53
C LEU A 171 -5.21 9.52 3.49
N LEU A 172 -3.96 9.56 2.99
CA LEU A 172 -2.80 9.68 3.87
C LEU A 172 -3.20 10.76 4.88
N PRO A 173 -3.37 10.45 6.18
CA PRO A 173 -3.73 11.49 7.12
C PRO A 173 -2.67 12.55 6.93
N SER A 174 -3.09 13.77 6.58
CA SER A 174 -2.14 14.85 6.33
C SER A 174 -1.21 14.85 7.54
N CYS A 175 0.11 14.86 7.33
CA CYS A 175 1.07 14.85 8.44
C CYS A 175 0.71 15.95 9.48
N ALA A 176 0.05 17.03 9.03
CA ALA A 176 -0.50 18.11 9.83
C ALA A 176 -1.51 17.71 10.92
N SER A 177 -2.32 16.66 10.71
CA SER A 177 -3.28 16.18 11.71
C SER A 177 -2.62 15.48 12.90
N TRP A 178 -1.39 15.02 12.75
CA TRP A 178 -0.64 14.29 13.79
C TRP A 178 0.41 15.13 14.50
N PHE A 179 0.98 16.17 13.85
CA PHE A 179 1.78 17.18 14.56
C PHE A 179 0.99 17.92 15.65
N ARG A 180 -0.35 17.90 15.60
CA ARG A 180 -1.22 18.42 16.67
C ARG A 180 -1.46 17.47 17.85
N LYS A 181 -0.98 16.22 17.77
CA LYS A 181 -1.15 15.20 18.82
C LYS A 181 0.13 14.93 19.61
N LEU A 182 1.25 15.57 19.28
CA LEU A 182 2.37 15.64 20.21
C LEU A 182 1.92 16.53 21.38
N PRO A 183 1.94 16.06 22.63
CA PRO A 183 1.79 16.97 23.76
C PRO A 183 2.84 18.07 23.63
N ASP A 184 2.48 19.31 23.95
CA ASP A 184 3.41 20.44 24.04
C ASP A 184 4.50 20.14 25.08
N THR A 185 5.50 19.34 24.72
CA THR A 185 6.70 19.12 25.51
C THR A 185 7.74 20.16 25.11
N HIS A 186 7.37 21.44 25.17
CA HIS A 186 8.31 22.56 25.30
C HIS A 186 7.60 23.72 26.01
N GLY A 187 7.24 23.48 27.27
CA GLY A 187 7.17 24.52 28.28
C GLY A 187 8.45 24.49 29.11
N LEU A 188 9.53 25.07 28.58
CA LEU A 188 10.69 25.60 29.31
C LEU A 188 11.28 26.75 28.50
#